data_AF-A0A953TG81-F1
#
_entry.id   AF-A0A953TG81-F1
#
_cell.length_a   1.000
_cell.length_b   1.000
_cell.length_c   1.000
_cell.angle_alpha   90.00
_cell.angle_beta   90.00
_cell.angle_gamma   90.00
#
_symmetry.space_group_name_H-M   'P 1'
#
loop_
_entity.id
_entity.type
_entity.pdbx_description
1 polymer ?
#
loop_
_entity_poly.entity_id
_entity_poly.type
_entity_poly.pdbx_seq_one_letter_code
_entity_poly.pdbx_strand_id
1 'polypeptide(L)'
;MKILDWLCAIVVFAMGIVHCALMPVIYRPFSLPALWSLGTGLSWVFAGMLNVLRLKGPGSPLLHLFSIVANAGGLLVAVLIALKVNLAQNPQGIVLLIAFAGELLSSLARRK
;
A
#
# COMPACT_ATOMS: atom_id res chain seq x y z
N MET A 1 -19.20 1.60 3.97
CA MET A 1 -17.96 0.89 3.59
C MET A 1 -17.29 1.45 2.34
N LYS A 2 -18.02 1.77 1.25
CA LYS A 2 -17.42 2.25 -0.01
C LYS A 2 -16.50 3.48 0.14
N ILE A 3 -16.86 4.46 0.98
CA ILE A 3 -16.03 5.66 1.20
C ILE A 3 -14.72 5.31 1.91
N LEU A 4 -14.77 4.52 2.99
CA LEU A 4 -13.57 4.09 3.72
C LEU A 4 -12.61 3.31 2.81
N ASP A 5 -13.16 2.39 2.03
CA ASP A 5 -12.45 1.62 0.99
C ASP A 5 -11.81 2.55 -0.06
N TRP A 6 -12.52 3.60 -0.49
CA TRP A 6 -11.95 4.60 -1.40
C TRP A 6 -10.82 5.42 -0.75
N LEU A 7 -10.98 5.81 0.52
CA LEU A 7 -9.97 6.55 1.26
C LEU A 7 -8.71 5.71 1.48
N CYS A 8 -8.83 4.47 1.91
CA CYS A 8 -7.70 3.56 2.09
C CYS A 8 -6.95 3.35 0.77
N ALA A 9 -7.66 3.18 -0.36
CA ALA A 9 -7.06 2.99 -1.67
C ALA A 9 -6.24 4.21 -2.11
N ILE A 10 -6.78 5.42 -1.95
CA ILE A 10 -6.02 6.65 -2.23
C ILE A 10 -4.83 6.79 -1.30
N VAL A 11 -5.00 6.51 0.00
CA VAL A 11 -3.91 6.66 0.97
C VAL A 11 -2.75 5.74 0.59
N VAL A 12 -2.99 4.47 0.26
CA VAL A 12 -1.95 3.56 -0.21
C VAL A 12 -1.27 4.10 -1.46
N PHE A 13 -2.05 4.57 -2.44
CA PHE A 13 -1.51 5.15 -3.68
C PHE A 13 -0.65 6.39 -3.44
N ALA A 14 -1.15 7.36 -2.68
CA ALA A 14 -0.47 8.61 -2.37
C ALA A 14 0.81 8.36 -1.55
N MET A 15 0.76 7.45 -0.59
CA MET A 15 1.93 7.02 0.18
C MET A 15 3.01 6.43 -0.73
N GLY A 16 2.64 5.62 -1.72
CA GLY A 16 3.55 5.11 -2.73
C GLY A 16 4.26 6.21 -3.52
N ILE A 17 3.50 7.21 -3.99
CA ILE A 17 4.06 8.37 -4.72
C ILE A 17 5.05 9.13 -3.83
N VAL A 18 4.64 9.47 -2.61
CA VAL A 18 5.49 10.20 -1.66
C VAL A 18 6.76 9.41 -1.35
N HIS A 19 6.65 8.09 -1.14
CA HIS A 19 7.80 7.24 -0.87
C HIS A 19 8.79 7.21 -2.05
N CYS A 20 8.30 7.08 -3.29
CA CYS A 20 9.14 7.17 -4.48
C CYS A 20 9.81 8.54 -4.63
N ALA A 21 9.08 9.63 -4.38
CA ALA A 21 9.58 10.98 -4.52
C ALA A 21 10.66 11.34 -3.48
N LEU A 22 10.58 10.75 -2.28
CA LEU A 22 11.57 10.97 -1.21
C LEU A 22 12.84 10.13 -1.38
N MET A 23 12.80 9.06 -2.19
CA MET A 23 13.96 8.19 -2.44
C MET A 23 15.24 8.96 -2.81
N PRO A 24 15.27 9.88 -3.81
CA PRO A 24 16.50 10.59 -4.17
C PRO A 24 17.00 11.56 -3.09
N VAL A 25 16.11 12.02 -2.20
CA VAL A 25 16.48 12.91 -1.09
C VAL A 25 17.15 12.11 0.03
N ILE A 26 16.65 10.90 0.31
CA ILE A 26 17.14 10.02 1.37
C ILE A 26 18.41 9.29 0.93
N TYR A 27 18.40 8.75 -0.29
CA TYR A 27 19.48 7.96 -0.86
C TYR A 27 20.17 8.77 -1.96
N ARG A 28 21.21 9.53 -1.59
CA ARG A 28 21.94 10.41 -2.51
C ARG A 28 22.58 9.66 -3.69
N PRO A 29 23.29 8.53 -3.51
CA PRO A 29 23.77 7.72 -4.63
C PRO A 29 22.76 6.64 -5.03
N PHE A 30 22.73 6.31 -6.33
CA PHE A 30 22.02 5.13 -6.83
C PHE A 30 22.67 3.87 -6.23
N SER A 31 21.95 3.24 -5.32
CA SER A 31 22.43 2.14 -4.49
C SER A 31 21.35 1.09 -4.32
N LEU A 32 21.73 -0.12 -3.89
CA LEU A 32 20.77 -1.20 -3.66
C LEU A 32 19.65 -0.81 -2.66
N PRO A 33 19.94 -0.11 -1.53
CA PRO A 33 18.89 0.41 -0.66
C PRO A 33 17.95 1.41 -1.35
N ALA A 34 18.48 2.26 -2.23
CA ALA A 34 17.69 3.21 -3.00
C ALA A 34 16.70 2.49 -3.94
N LEU A 35 17.19 1.46 -4.64
CA LEU A 35 16.37 0.60 -5.49
C LEU A 35 15.30 -0.16 -4.71
N TRP A 36 15.64 -0.69 -3.54
CA TRP A 36 14.69 -1.34 -2.64
C TRP A 36 13.57 -0.39 -2.20
N SER A 37 13.93 0.83 -1.79
CA SER A 37 12.97 1.88 -1.42
C SER A 37 12.07 2.25 -2.60
N LEU A 38 12.63 2.48 -3.78
CA LEU A 38 11.86 2.77 -4.98
C LEU A 38 10.91 1.62 -5.33
N GLY A 39 11.38 0.37 -5.32
CA GLY A 39 10.57 -0.81 -5.59
C GLY A 39 9.42 -0.96 -4.60
N THR A 40 9.69 -0.69 -3.31
CA THR A 40 8.67 -0.68 -2.27
C THR A 40 7.61 0.39 -2.55
N GLY A 41 8.01 1.62 -2.88
CA GLY A 41 7.08 2.71 -3.21
C GLY A 41 6.23 2.39 -4.44
N LEU A 42 6.84 1.86 -5.51
CA LEU A 42 6.13 1.43 -6.71
C LEU A 42 5.13 0.31 -6.42
N SER A 43 5.47 -0.63 -5.52
CA SER A 43 4.53 -1.68 -5.12
C SER A 43 3.27 -1.11 -4.47
N TRP A 44 3.39 -0.03 -3.68
CA TRP A 44 2.25 0.65 -3.06
C TRP A 44 1.44 1.43 -4.08
N VAL A 45 2.10 2.11 -5.03
CA VAL A 45 1.41 2.76 -6.17
C VAL A 45 0.54 1.75 -6.91
N PHE A 46 1.10 0.59 -7.29
CA PHE A 46 0.35 -0.43 -8.02
C PHE A 46 -0.76 -1.07 -7.18
N ALA A 47 -0.53 -1.33 -5.89
CA ALA A 47 -1.57 -1.82 -4.99
C ALA A 47 -2.74 -0.83 -4.88
N GLY A 48 -2.44 0.47 -4.70
CA GLY A 48 -3.45 1.52 -4.69
C GLY A 48 -4.25 1.60 -6.00
N MET A 49 -3.59 1.48 -7.14
CA MET A 49 -4.26 1.43 -8.45
C MET A 49 -5.19 0.21 -8.58
N LEU A 50 -4.75 -0.97 -8.17
CA LEU A 50 -5.57 -2.19 -8.16
C LEU A 50 -6.82 -2.00 -7.30
N ASN A 51 -6.66 -1.41 -6.12
CA ASN A 51 -7.77 -1.11 -5.23
C ASN A 51 -8.76 -0.13 -5.90
N VAL A 52 -8.30 0.98 -6.48
CA VAL A 52 -9.17 1.92 -7.20
C VAL A 52 -9.92 1.24 -8.36
N LEU A 53 -9.24 0.38 -9.12
CA LEU A 53 -9.87 -0.38 -10.22
C LEU A 53 -10.95 -1.33 -9.71
N ARG A 54 -10.68 -2.05 -8.61
CA ARG A 54 -11.65 -2.92 -7.92
C ARG A 54 -12.90 -2.14 -7.46
N LEU A 55 -12.78 -0.84 -7.19
CA LEU A 55 -13.89 0.01 -6.75
C LEU A 55 -14.78 0.55 -7.89
N LYS A 56 -14.24 0.70 -9.10
CA LYS A 56 -14.89 1.44 -10.20
C LYS A 56 -15.89 0.62 -11.06
N GLY A 57 -16.07 -0.67 -10.83
CA GLY A 57 -17.03 -1.46 -11.60
C GLY A 57 -17.14 -2.92 -11.16
N PRO A 58 -17.88 -3.77 -11.90
CA PRO A 58 -17.89 -5.21 -11.69
C PRO A 58 -16.51 -5.76 -12.03
N GLY A 59 -15.64 -5.78 -11.02
CA GLY A 59 -14.28 -6.28 -11.15
C GLY A 59 -14.30 -7.78 -11.47
N SER A 60 -13.38 -8.22 -12.34
CA SER A 60 -13.21 -9.64 -12.58
C SER A 60 -12.84 -10.36 -11.27
N PRO A 61 -13.20 -11.65 -11.11
CA PRO A 61 -12.67 -12.50 -10.06
C PRO A 61 -11.17 -12.37 -9.82
N LEU A 62 -10.42 -12.22 -10.90
CA LEU A 62 -8.97 -12.12 -10.89
C LEU A 62 -8.49 -10.77 -10.35
N LEU A 63 -9.15 -9.66 -10.70
CA LEU A 63 -8.84 -8.34 -10.15
C LEU A 63 -9.05 -8.31 -8.62
N HIS A 64 -10.12 -8.92 -8.14
CA HIS A 64 -10.35 -9.09 -6.70
C HIS A 64 -9.24 -9.90 -6.03
N LEU A 65 -8.85 -11.03 -6.62
CA LEU A 65 -7.76 -11.86 -6.09
C LEU A 65 -6.43 -11.10 -6.05
N PHE A 66 -6.07 -10.40 -7.13
CA PHE A 66 -4.84 -9.60 -7.18
C PHE A 66 -4.84 -8.47 -6.16
N SER A 67 -5.98 -7.82 -5.95
CA SER A 67 -6.12 -6.80 -4.90
C SER A 67 -5.91 -7.42 -3.51
N ILE A 68 -6.50 -8.59 -3.23
CA ILE A 68 -6.29 -9.31 -1.96
C ILE A 68 -4.82 -9.65 -1.76
N VAL A 69 -4.18 -10.27 -2.75
CA VAL A 69 -2.77 -10.69 -2.66
C VAL A 69 -1.86 -9.48 -2.48
N ALA A 70 -2.07 -8.40 -3.24
CA ALA A 70 -1.29 -7.17 -3.11
C ALA A 70 -1.47 -6.53 -1.72
N ASN A 71 -2.70 -6.45 -1.21
CA ASN A 71 -2.97 -5.86 0.10
C ASN A 71 -2.43 -6.73 1.25
N ALA A 72 -2.52 -8.06 1.13
CA ALA A 72 -1.95 -8.97 2.12
C ALA A 72 -0.41 -8.90 2.14
N GLY A 73 0.22 -8.85 0.96
CA GLY A 73 1.67 -8.66 0.84
C GLY A 73 2.12 -7.30 1.38
N GLY A 74 1.41 -6.23 1.03
CA GLY A 74 1.66 -4.87 1.55
C GLY A 74 1.51 -4.78 3.06
N LEU A 75 0.46 -5.39 3.62
CA LEU A 75 0.24 -5.47 5.06
C LEU A 75 1.35 -6.26 5.76
N LEU A 76 1.76 -7.40 5.21
CA LEU A 76 2.85 -8.20 5.75
C LEU A 76 4.15 -7.39 5.81
N VAL A 77 4.51 -6.71 4.72
CA VAL A 77 5.70 -5.84 4.69
C VAL A 77 5.59 -4.71 5.72
N ALA A 78 4.43 -4.06 5.82
CA ALA A 78 4.19 -3.00 6.80
C ALA A 78 4.34 -3.50 8.25
N VAL A 79 3.83 -4.70 8.57
CA VAL A 79 3.99 -5.34 9.88
C VAL A 79 5.45 -5.65 10.16
N LEU A 80 6.17 -6.25 9.21
CA LEU A 80 7.59 -6.57 9.38
C LEU A 80 8.45 -5.32 9.63
N ILE A 81 8.15 -4.21 8.94
CA ILE A 81 8.81 -2.92 9.18
C ILE A 81 8.46 -2.37 10.56
N ALA A 82 7.19 -2.44 10.96
CA ALA A 82 6.74 -1.99 12.28
C ALA A 82 7.41 -2.73 13.45
N LEU A 83 7.78 -3.99 13.26
CA LEU A 83 8.56 -4.75 14.25
C LEU A 83 10.02 -4.29 14.38
N LYS A 84 10.53 -3.51 13.43
CA LYS A 84 11.93 -3.03 13.38
C LYS A 84 12.07 -1.54 13.64
N VAL A 85 10.98 -0.79 13.57
CA VAL A 85 11.00 0.68 13.61
C VAL A 85 10.14 1.17 14.76
N ASN A 86 10.61 2.22 15.45
CA ASN A 86 9.78 2.91 16.43
C ASN A 86 8.68 3.71 15.72
N LEU A 87 7.45 3.18 15.76
CA LEU A 87 6.29 3.80 15.11
C LEU A 87 5.91 5.16 15.70
N ALA A 88 6.24 5.44 16.96
CA ALA A 88 5.98 6.76 17.56
C ALA A 88 6.82 7.86 16.91
N GLN A 89 8.01 7.51 16.41
CA GLN A 89 8.89 8.41 15.66
C GLN A 89 8.64 8.36 14.14
N ASN A 90 7.90 7.36 13.67
CA ASN A 90 7.65 7.09 12.26
C ASN A 90 6.14 6.93 12.00
N PRO A 91 5.34 8.00 12.19
CA PRO A 91 3.88 7.93 12.11
C PRO A 91 3.37 7.46 10.74
N GLN A 92 4.16 7.65 9.67
CA GLN A 92 3.87 7.14 8.34
C GLN A 92 3.70 5.60 8.31
N GLY A 93 4.38 4.86 9.19
CA GLY A 93 4.22 3.42 9.31
C GLY A 93 2.85 3.01 9.87
N ILE A 94 2.31 3.81 10.81
CA ILE A 94 0.97 3.61 11.37
C ILE A 94 -0.09 3.83 10.29
N VAL A 95 0.04 4.92 9.52
CA VAL A 95 -0.87 5.23 8.41
C VAL A 95 -0.89 4.09 7.39
N LEU A 96 0.29 3.59 7.02
CA LEU A 96 0.41 2.50 6.05
C LEU A 96 -0.22 1.20 6.55
N LEU A 97 -0.01 0.84 7.83
CA LEU A 97 -0.64 -0.32 8.46
C LEU A 97 -2.17 -0.24 8.42
N ILE A 98 -2.72 0.91 8.84
CA ILE A 98 -4.16 1.12 8.86
C ILE A 98 -4.73 1.06 7.44
N ALA A 99 -4.06 1.69 6.47
CA ALA A 99 -4.52 1.72 5.09
C ALA A 99 -4.54 0.31 4.46
N PHE A 100 -3.45 -0.47 4.60
CA PHE A 100 -3.41 -1.83 4.07
C PHE A 100 -4.35 -2.80 4.81
N ALA A 101 -4.50 -2.66 6.13
CA ALA A 101 -5.46 -3.45 6.88
C ALA A 101 -6.90 -3.14 6.45
N GLY A 102 -7.24 -1.86 6.29
CA GLY A 102 -8.54 -1.42 5.79
C GLY A 102 -8.83 -1.92 4.38
N GLU A 103 -7.84 -1.88 3.49
CA GLU A 103 -7.93 -2.40 2.13
C GLU A 103 -8.12 -3.92 2.07
N LEU A 104 -7.37 -4.67 2.89
CA LEU A 104 -7.48 -6.12 2.95
C LEU A 104 -8.86 -6.53 3.50
N LEU A 105 -9.30 -5.92 4.59
CA LEU A 105 -10.63 -6.18 5.17
C LEU A 105 -11.74 -5.84 4.18
N SER A 106 -11.63 -4.71 3.46
CA SER A 106 -12.61 -4.31 2.45
C SER A 106 -12.62 -5.25 1.24
N SER A 107 -11.44 -5.72 0.80
CA SER A 107 -11.32 -6.75 -0.25
C SER A 107 -12.05 -8.04 0.13
N LEU A 108 -11.86 -8.49 1.37
CA LEU A 108 -12.43 -9.75 1.87
C LEU A 108 -13.92 -9.64 2.15
N ALA A 109 -14.39 -8.48 2.61
CA ALA A 109 -15.79 -8.24 2.92
C ALA A 109 -16.68 -8.08 1.68
N ARG A 110 -16.11 -7.65 0.53
CA ARG A 110 -16.84 -7.60 -0.75
C ARG A 110 -17.08 -9.01 -1.27
N ARG A 111 -18.25 -9.57 -0.95
CA ARG A 111 -18.81 -10.72 -1.68
C ARG A 111 -19.20 -10.25 -3.09
N LYS A 112 -18.82 -11.02 -4.11
CA LYS A 112 -19.17 -10.79 -5.52
C LYS A 112 -20.68 -10.76 -5.72
#